data_AF-A0AAW1W513-F1
#
_entry.id   AF-A0AAW1W513-F1
#
_cell.length_a   1.000
_cell.length_b   1.000
_cell.length_c   1.000
_cell.angle_alpha   90.00
_cell.angle_beta   90.00
_cell.angle_gamma   90.00
#
_symmetry.space_group_name_H-M   'P 1'
#
loop_
_entity.id
_entity.type
_entity.pdbx_description
1 polymer ?
#
loop_
_entity_poly.entity_id
_entity_poly.type
_entity_poly.pdbx_seq_one_letter_code
_entity_poly.pdbx_strand_id
1 'polypeptide(L)'
;MVKHNNMIPGEHFRKHWQSNVKTGFNQPGRKTRRRIARRKKALRNFPRPSSGPLRPVVHGQTLKYRMKVRDGRAFTLEELKLFCPIPIQSGKVAPSIGIAVDHRRKNRSFQGLQAKVQLLQTYNKELVV
;
A
#
# COMPACT_ATOMS: atom_id res chain seq x y z
N MET A 1 -32.31 -35.18 7.59
CA MET A 1 -31.50 -36.40 7.37
C MET A 1 -31.02 -36.39 5.94
N VAL A 2 -29.74 -36.67 5.73
CA VAL A 2 -29.19 -36.83 4.38
C VAL A 2 -29.86 -38.05 3.73
N LYS A 3 -30.33 -37.92 2.50
CA LYS A 3 -30.88 -39.04 1.71
C LYS A 3 -29.89 -39.41 0.60
N HIS A 4 -29.82 -40.69 0.26
CA HIS A 4 -28.91 -41.25 -0.75
C HIS A 4 -27.42 -41.00 -0.41
N ASN A 5 -26.54 -41.20 -1.40
CA ASN A 5 -25.10 -40.95 -1.29
C ASN A 5 -24.74 -39.46 -1.45
N ASN A 6 -25.46 -38.59 -0.74
CA ASN A 6 -25.21 -37.15 -0.76
C ASN A 6 -24.19 -36.75 0.32
N MET A 7 -23.43 -35.69 0.05
CA MET A 7 -22.51 -35.10 1.03
C MET A 7 -23.27 -34.53 2.23
N ILE A 8 -22.69 -34.66 3.43
CA ILE A 8 -23.25 -34.06 4.64
C ILE A 8 -23.25 -32.53 4.51
N PRO A 9 -24.41 -31.85 4.65
CA PRO A 9 -24.46 -30.40 4.58
C PRO A 9 -23.64 -29.75 5.70
N GLY A 10 -22.56 -29.07 5.33
CA GLY A 10 -21.68 -28.30 6.23
C GLY A 10 -22.00 -26.80 6.23
N GLU A 11 -23.24 -26.42 5.93
CA GLU A 11 -23.61 -25.02 5.74
C GLU A 11 -23.59 -24.23 7.06
N HIS A 12 -23.03 -23.02 7.00
CA HIS A 12 -22.88 -22.14 8.17
C HIS A 12 -24.08 -21.20 8.37
N PHE A 13 -25.30 -21.74 8.32
CA PHE A 13 -26.56 -20.98 8.47
C PHE A 13 -27.29 -21.21 9.81
N ARG A 14 -26.56 -21.66 10.85
CA ARG A 14 -27.14 -21.99 12.17
C ARG A 14 -27.61 -20.78 13.00
N LYS A 15 -27.15 -19.57 12.66
CA LYS A 15 -27.53 -18.31 13.33
C LYS A 15 -28.66 -17.61 12.56
N HIS A 16 -29.25 -16.57 13.14
CA HIS A 16 -30.19 -15.67 12.45
C HIS A 16 -29.46 -14.81 11.38
N TRP A 17 -29.05 -15.45 10.29
CA TRP A 17 -28.29 -14.84 9.20
C TRP A 17 -29.14 -13.95 8.30
N GLN A 18 -30.45 -14.24 8.21
CA GLN A 18 -31.40 -13.51 7.37
C GLN A 18 -31.49 -12.02 7.72
N SER A 19 -31.34 -11.66 9.00
CA SER A 19 -31.31 -10.26 9.45
C SER A 19 -30.00 -9.53 9.06
N ASN A 20 -28.93 -10.26 8.73
CA ASN A 20 -27.60 -9.74 8.48
C ASN A 20 -27.14 -9.96 7.02
N VAL A 21 -28.06 -9.78 6.07
CA VAL A 21 -27.77 -9.94 4.64
C VAL A 21 -27.15 -8.65 4.09
N LYS A 22 -25.87 -8.72 3.72
CA LYS A 22 -25.17 -7.60 3.08
C LYS A 22 -25.39 -7.60 1.57
N THR A 23 -26.28 -6.74 1.09
CA THR A 23 -26.58 -6.61 -0.33
C THR A 23 -25.54 -5.78 -1.10
N GLY A 24 -25.42 -6.06 -2.41
CA GLY A 24 -24.49 -5.41 -3.33
C GLY A 24 -24.97 -4.09 -3.95
N PHE A 25 -26.23 -3.70 -3.73
CA PHE A 25 -26.89 -2.58 -4.44
C PHE A 25 -26.16 -1.24 -4.29
N ASN A 26 -25.48 -1.02 -3.17
CA ASN A 26 -24.70 0.19 -2.90
C ASN A 26 -23.33 0.23 -3.60
N GLN A 27 -22.95 -0.79 -4.38
CA GLN A 27 -21.65 -0.85 -5.07
C GLN A 27 -21.44 0.29 -6.10
N PRO A 28 -22.34 0.57 -7.06
CA PRO A 28 -22.19 1.68 -7.99
C PRO A 28 -22.12 3.04 -7.28
N GLY A 29 -23.01 3.31 -6.32
CA GLY A 29 -22.99 4.55 -5.53
C GLY A 29 -21.67 4.76 -4.77
N ARG A 30 -21.09 3.68 -4.21
CA ARG A 30 -19.77 3.74 -3.56
C ARG A 30 -18.64 4.03 -4.55
N LYS A 31 -18.71 3.53 -5.80
CA LYS A 31 -17.71 3.84 -6.84
C LYS A 31 -17.75 5.32 -7.21
N THR A 32 -18.94 5.87 -7.45
CA THR A 32 -19.14 7.30 -7.76
C THR A 32 -18.64 8.18 -6.62
N ARG A 33 -19.01 7.87 -5.37
CA ARG A 33 -18.53 8.60 -4.18
C ARG A 33 -17.00 8.61 -4.06
N ARG A 34 -16.35 7.45 -4.26
CA ARG A 34 -14.87 7.37 -4.25
C ARG A 34 -14.25 8.19 -5.38
N ARG A 35 -14.87 8.24 -6.56
CA ARG A 35 -14.39 9.05 -7.69
C ARG A 35 -14.43 10.54 -7.38
N ILE A 36 -15.56 11.03 -6.87
CA ILE A 36 -15.73 12.44 -6.46
C ILE A 36 -14.74 12.81 -5.37
N ALA A 37 -14.58 11.97 -4.34
CA ALA A 37 -13.62 12.21 -3.27
C ALA A 37 -12.17 12.29 -3.78
N ARG A 38 -11.78 11.44 -4.74
CA ARG A 38 -10.46 11.52 -5.39
C ARG A 38 -10.29 12.82 -6.17
N ARG A 39 -11.30 13.27 -6.93
CA ARG A 39 -11.27 14.56 -7.65
C ARG A 39 -11.12 15.74 -6.69
N LYS A 40 -11.89 15.76 -5.59
CA LYS A 40 -11.79 16.80 -4.56
C LYS A 40 -10.41 16.80 -3.88
N LYS A 41 -9.86 15.62 -3.59
CA LYS A 41 -8.49 15.49 -3.06
C LYS A 41 -7.45 16.04 -4.04
N ALA A 42 -7.60 15.77 -5.33
CA ALA A 42 -6.68 16.25 -6.36
C ALA A 42 -6.64 17.77 -6.44
N LEU A 43 -7.81 18.41 -6.49
CA LEU A 43 -7.92 19.87 -6.51
C LEU A 43 -7.29 20.50 -5.26
N ARG A 44 -7.52 19.92 -4.08
CA ARG A 44 -6.95 20.43 -2.82
C ARG A 44 -5.42 20.27 -2.73
N ASN A 45 -4.89 19.19 -3.30
CA ASN A 45 -3.48 18.85 -3.20
C ASN A 45 -2.63 19.45 -4.33
N PHE A 46 -3.25 20.05 -5.36
CA PHE A 46 -2.56 20.72 -6.46
C PHE A 46 -1.54 21.73 -5.89
N PRO A 47 -0.26 21.72 -6.34
CA PRO A 47 0.28 21.06 -7.53
C PRO A 47 0.74 19.60 -7.37
N ARG A 48 0.68 19.03 -6.16
CA ARG A 48 1.22 17.69 -5.88
C ARG A 48 0.33 16.56 -6.45
N PRO A 49 0.93 15.41 -6.83
CA PRO A 49 0.17 14.27 -7.33
C PRO A 49 -0.77 13.66 -6.27
N SER A 50 -1.92 13.16 -6.73
CA SER A 50 -2.99 12.65 -5.84
C SER A 50 -2.76 11.23 -5.30
N SER A 51 -1.86 10.47 -5.94
CA SER A 51 -1.48 9.10 -5.60
C SER A 51 -0.97 8.97 -4.16
N GLY A 52 -0.44 10.06 -3.61
CA GLY A 52 0.09 10.13 -2.26
C GLY A 52 1.62 10.05 -2.23
N PRO A 53 2.21 9.80 -1.06
CA PRO A 53 3.66 9.77 -0.93
C PRO A 53 4.27 8.53 -1.59
N LEU A 54 5.53 8.64 -2.01
CA LEU A 54 6.33 7.55 -2.55
C LEU A 54 6.47 6.42 -1.52
N ARG A 55 6.38 5.19 -2.01
CA ARG A 55 6.49 3.95 -1.23
C ARG A 55 7.53 3.03 -1.85
N PRO A 56 8.29 2.27 -1.03
CA PRO A 56 9.31 1.37 -1.56
C PRO A 56 8.70 0.10 -2.10
N VAL A 57 9.42 -0.53 -3.02
CA VAL A 57 9.12 -1.86 -3.54
C VAL A 57 9.56 -2.92 -2.52
N VAL A 58 8.66 -3.84 -2.16
CA VAL A 58 8.89 -4.88 -1.13
C VAL A 58 8.37 -6.24 -1.58
N HIS A 59 9.04 -7.32 -1.15
CA HIS A 59 8.66 -8.71 -1.43
C HIS A 59 7.72 -9.32 -0.38
N GLY A 60 7.08 -10.43 -0.73
CA GLY A 60 6.38 -11.30 0.23
C GLY A 60 7.33 -12.02 1.19
N GLN A 61 6.80 -12.51 2.32
CA GLN A 61 7.61 -13.16 3.37
C GLN A 61 7.90 -14.63 3.07
N THR A 62 6.90 -15.41 2.64
CA THR A 62 7.02 -16.85 2.42
C THR A 62 7.63 -17.17 1.06
N LEU A 63 8.18 -18.38 0.91
CA LEU A 63 8.81 -18.84 -0.33
C LEU A 63 7.86 -18.72 -1.54
N LYS A 64 6.58 -19.10 -1.36
CA LYS A 64 5.52 -18.96 -2.36
C LYS A 64 5.34 -17.52 -2.89
N TYR A 65 5.53 -16.51 -2.03
CA TYR A 65 5.24 -15.11 -2.36
C TYR A 65 6.48 -14.23 -2.48
N ARG A 66 7.68 -14.77 -2.32
CA ARG A 66 8.95 -14.03 -2.42
C ARG A 66 9.13 -13.40 -3.81
N MET A 67 8.72 -14.10 -4.88
CA MET A 67 8.79 -13.57 -6.24
C MET A 67 7.82 -12.41 -6.50
N LYS A 68 6.73 -12.34 -5.73
CA LYS A 68 5.74 -11.27 -5.89
C LYS A 68 6.22 -9.99 -5.24
N VAL A 69 6.06 -8.91 -6.00
CA VAL A 69 6.43 -7.56 -5.62
C VAL A 69 5.18 -6.76 -5.29
N ARG A 70 5.28 -5.87 -4.29
CA ARG A 70 4.19 -4.98 -3.86
C ARG A 70 4.75 -3.67 -3.33
N ASP A 71 3.89 -2.65 -3.28
CA ASP A 71 4.19 -1.41 -2.57
C ASP A 71 4.24 -1.69 -1.07
N GLY A 72 5.39 -1.34 -0.48
CA GLY A 72 5.60 -1.34 0.95
C GLY A 72 4.86 -0.20 1.63
N ARG A 73 4.93 -0.17 2.97
CA ARG A 73 4.38 0.93 3.74
C ARG A 73 5.17 2.23 3.53
N ALA A 74 6.50 2.13 3.61
CA ALA A 74 7.41 3.27 3.63
C ALA A 74 8.91 2.85 3.67
N PHE A 75 9.79 3.80 3.36
CA PHE A 75 11.26 3.65 3.33
C PHE A 75 11.86 3.58 4.74
N THR A 76 13.01 2.92 4.87
CA THR A 76 13.76 2.86 6.13
C THR A 76 14.69 4.05 6.27
N LEU A 77 15.14 4.34 7.50
CA LEU A 77 16.17 5.36 7.73
C LEU A 77 17.49 5.00 7.05
N GLU A 78 17.83 3.71 6.99
CA GLU A 78 19.03 3.22 6.29
C GLU A 78 19.00 3.57 4.80
N GLU A 79 17.86 3.33 4.13
CA GLU A 79 17.67 3.68 2.72
C GLU A 79 17.80 5.19 2.49
N LEU A 80 17.18 6.00 3.36
CA LEU A 80 17.23 7.46 3.27
C LEU A 80 18.63 8.03 3.53
N LYS A 81 19.38 7.42 4.45
CA LYS A 81 20.78 7.79 4.73
C LYS A 81 21.67 7.51 3.51
N LEU A 82 21.53 6.33 2.89
CA LEU A 82 22.31 5.94 1.72
C LEU A 82 21.95 6.72 0.44
N PHE A 83 20.71 7.22 0.34
CA PHE A 83 20.26 8.01 -0.80
C PHE A 83 20.94 9.40 -0.90
N CYS A 84 21.23 10.06 0.22
CA CYS A 84 21.95 11.34 0.37
C CYS A 84 21.59 12.47 -0.63
N PRO A 85 20.66 13.35 -0.23
CA PRO A 85 21.06 14.73 0.10
C PRO A 85 20.86 15.09 1.58
N ILE A 86 21.75 15.92 2.13
CA ILE A 86 21.90 16.33 3.54
C ILE A 86 20.58 16.76 4.24
N PRO A 87 19.56 17.36 3.59
CA PRO A 87 18.30 17.70 4.26
C PRO A 87 17.40 16.50 4.57
N ILE A 88 17.41 15.45 3.73
CA ILE A 88 16.39 14.39 3.71
C ILE A 88 16.71 13.25 4.70
N GLN A 89 17.99 13.12 5.07
CA GLN A 89 18.51 12.08 5.96
C GLN A 89 17.87 12.07 7.36
N SER A 90 17.40 13.24 7.82
CA SER A 90 16.89 13.43 9.18
C SER A 90 15.52 12.76 9.44
N GLY A 91 14.93 12.09 8.44
CA GLY A 91 13.64 11.39 8.54
C GLY A 91 12.43 12.33 8.70
N LYS A 92 12.65 13.54 9.19
CA LYS A 92 11.66 14.61 9.40
C LYS A 92 11.30 15.36 8.12
N VAL A 93 12.29 15.55 7.22
CA VAL A 93 12.09 16.28 5.96
C VAL A 93 11.45 15.41 4.87
N ALA A 94 11.72 14.10 4.88
CA ALA A 94 11.20 13.16 3.89
C ALA A 94 9.65 13.18 3.76
N PRO A 95 8.85 13.18 4.86
CA PRO A 95 7.39 13.33 4.77
C PRO A 95 6.93 14.63 4.11
N SER A 96 7.65 15.74 4.30
CA SER A 96 7.30 17.04 3.72
C SER A 96 7.41 17.06 2.20
N ILE A 97 8.42 16.36 1.66
CA ILE A 97 8.65 16.17 0.22
C ILE A 97 7.63 15.19 -0.37
N GLY A 98 7.11 14.27 0.45
CA GLY A 98 6.17 13.23 0.02
C GLY A 98 6.80 11.85 -0.05
N ILE A 99 7.81 11.56 0.77
CA ILE A 99 8.40 10.23 0.94
C ILE A 99 7.91 9.65 2.27
N ALA A 100 7.30 8.47 2.24
CA ALA A 100 6.81 7.83 3.45
C ALA A 100 7.95 7.14 4.20
N VAL A 101 8.00 7.29 5.54
CA VAL A 101 9.09 6.76 6.40
C VAL A 101 8.55 5.74 7.42
N ASP A 102 9.23 4.58 7.55
CA ASP A 102 8.94 3.55 8.54
C ASP A 102 10.22 3.06 9.21
N HIS A 103 10.36 3.43 10.48
CA HIS A 103 11.49 3.12 11.33
C HIS A 103 11.61 1.64 11.71
N ARG A 104 10.54 0.84 11.52
CA ARG A 104 10.49 -0.54 12.03
C ARG A 104 11.08 -1.58 11.07
N ARG A 105 11.07 -1.30 9.76
CA ARG A 105 11.55 -2.25 8.76
C ARG A 105 13.08 -2.28 8.77
N LYS A 106 13.65 -3.48 8.62
CA LYS A 106 15.10 -3.71 8.49
C LYS A 106 15.37 -4.38 7.15
N ASN A 107 16.43 -3.97 6.46
CA ASN A 107 16.89 -4.67 5.27
C ASN A 107 17.90 -5.74 5.67
N ARG A 108 17.83 -6.90 5.03
CA ARG A 108 18.80 -7.99 5.22
C ARG A 108 19.58 -8.30 3.93
N SER A 109 19.02 -7.94 2.77
CA SER A 109 19.63 -8.14 1.47
C SER A 109 20.15 -6.84 0.91
N PHE A 110 21.38 -6.87 0.39
CA PHE A 110 22.01 -5.73 -0.27
C PHE A 110 21.27 -5.33 -1.55
N GLN A 111 20.93 -6.30 -2.41
CA GLN A 111 20.20 -6.05 -3.66
C GLN A 111 18.88 -5.30 -3.42
N GLY A 112 18.13 -5.70 -2.39
CA GLY A 112 16.86 -5.06 -2.05
C GLY A 112 17.01 -3.67 -1.43
N LEU A 113 18.18 -3.37 -0.87
CA LEU A 113 18.53 -2.03 -0.38
C LEU A 113 18.86 -1.12 -1.58
N GLN A 114 19.75 -1.59 -2.46
CA GLN A 114 20.17 -0.86 -3.66
C GLN A 114 18.99 -0.49 -4.57
N ALA A 115 18.08 -1.43 -4.84
CA ALA A 115 16.91 -1.16 -5.69
C ALA A 115 16.00 -0.04 -5.13
N LYS A 116 15.87 0.05 -3.80
CA LYS A 116 15.05 1.10 -3.15
C LYS A 116 15.77 2.44 -3.12
N VAL A 117 17.08 2.44 -2.93
CA VAL A 117 17.91 3.64 -3.04
C VAL A 117 17.83 4.20 -4.46
N GLN A 118 17.91 3.33 -5.48
CA GLN A 118 17.74 3.73 -6.87
C GLN A 118 16.36 4.34 -7.12
N LEU A 119 15.29 3.79 -6.54
CA LEU A 119 13.94 4.36 -6.63
C LEU A 119 13.83 5.77 -6.00
N LEU A 120 14.56 6.01 -4.90
CA LEU A 120 14.64 7.35 -4.32
C LEU A 120 15.40 8.32 -5.22
N GLN A 121 16.46 7.86 -5.88
CA GLN A 121 17.23 8.66 -6.85
C GLN A 121 16.40 9.03 -8.07
N THR A 122 15.62 8.10 -8.63
CA THR A 122 14.74 8.41 -9.76
C THR A 122 13.68 9.40 -9.34
N TYR A 123 13.05 9.21 -8.18
CA TYR A 123 12.03 10.13 -7.68
C TYR A 123 12.56 11.56 -7.48
N ASN A 124 13.78 11.71 -6.94
CA ASN A 124 14.36 13.03 -6.73
C ASN A 124 14.75 13.74 -8.05
N LYS A 125 15.09 13.00 -9.09
CA LYS A 125 15.32 13.56 -10.43
C LYS A 125 14.03 14.06 -11.08
N GLU A 126 12.91 13.37 -10.82
CA GLU A 126 11.59 13.73 -11.35
C GLU A 126 10.86 14.77 -10.50
N LEU A 127 11.32 15.00 -9.27
CA LEU A 127 10.70 15.95 -8.36
C LEU A 127 10.94 17.39 -8.83
N VAL A 128 9.85 18.10 -9.13
CA VAL A 128 9.86 19.54 -9.36
C VAL A 128 9.59 20.23 -8.03
N VAL A 129 10.51 21.10 -7.60
CA VAL A 129 10.42 21.91 -6.38
C VAL A 129 10.09 23.34 -6.73
#